data_AF-A0A061AXE3-F1
#
_entry.id   AF-A0A061AXE3-F1
#
_cell.length_a   1.000
_cell.length_b   1.000
_cell.length_c   1.000
_cell.angle_alpha   90.00
_cell.angle_beta   90.00
_cell.angle_gamma   90.00
#
_symmetry.space_group_name_H-M   'P 1'
#
loop_
_entity.id
_entity.type
_entity.pdbx_description
1 polymer ?
#
loop_
_entity_poly.entity_id
_entity_poly.type
_entity_poly.pdbx_seq_one_letter_code
_entity_poly.pdbx_strand_id
1 'polypeptide(L)' 'MSKEGFVPPQNLSSANAGFASSKNNTVKYICTNCATPVSLGRNDAIRCNACGHRVLYKARTRRMVQFEAR' A
#
# COMPACT_ATOMS: atom_id res chain seq x y z
N MET A 1 -20.21 31.64 -32.90
CA MET A 1 -20.19 30.68 -31.77
C MET A 1 -19.32 29.50 -32.19
N SER A 2 -18.01 29.67 -32.06
CA SER A 2 -17.00 28.74 -32.58
C SER A 2 -16.97 27.48 -31.71
N LYS A 3 -17.21 26.33 -32.33
CA LYS A 3 -17.27 25.01 -31.70
C LYS A 3 -15.83 24.47 -31.58
N GLU A 4 -15.17 24.76 -30.48
CA GLU A 4 -13.86 24.18 -30.17
C GLU A 4 -14.06 22.72 -29.71
N GLY A 5 -13.70 21.80 -30.60
CA GLY A 5 -13.72 20.37 -30.36
C GLY A 5 -12.62 19.96 -29.37
N PHE A 6 -12.97 19.09 -28.44
CA PHE A 6 -12.04 18.53 -27.47
C PHE A 6 -10.96 17.69 -28.18
N VAL A 7 -9.70 18.09 -28.05
CA VAL A 7 -8.54 17.35 -28.56
C VAL A 7 -7.93 16.52 -27.42
N PRO A 8 -7.90 15.17 -27.52
CA PRO A 8 -7.27 14.34 -26.50
C PRO A 8 -5.73 14.53 -26.51
N PRO A 9 -5.08 14.57 -25.33
CA PRO A 9 -3.64 14.80 -25.22
C PRO A 9 -2.84 13.62 -25.80
N GLN A 10 -1.87 13.95 -26.65
CA GLN A 10 -1.12 12.99 -27.48
C GLN A 10 0.06 12.34 -26.76
N ASN A 11 0.18 12.57 -25.44
CA ASN A 11 1.20 11.98 -24.59
C ASN A 11 0.56 11.07 -23.53
N LEU A 12 0.22 9.86 -23.95
CA LEU A 12 -0.22 8.77 -23.07
C LEU A 12 0.95 8.12 -22.28
N SER A 13 2.16 8.65 -22.41
CA SER A 13 3.38 8.12 -21.76
C SER A 13 3.35 8.31 -20.24
N SER A 14 2.65 9.35 -19.75
CA SER A 14 2.58 9.66 -18.30
C SER A 14 1.50 8.86 -17.57
N ALA A 15 0.54 8.28 -18.27
CA ALA A 15 -0.54 7.49 -17.66
C ALA A 15 -0.08 6.10 -17.20
N ASN A 16 1.02 5.58 -17.75
CA ASN A 16 1.58 4.29 -17.36
C ASN A 16 2.51 4.36 -16.13
N ALA A 17 2.82 5.57 -15.63
CA ALA A 17 3.61 5.76 -14.41
C ALA A 17 2.85 5.36 -13.12
N GLY A 18 1.54 5.11 -13.21
CA GLY A 18 0.71 4.65 -12.07
C GLY A 18 0.83 3.16 -11.74
N PHE A 19 1.35 2.34 -12.67
CA PHE A 19 1.30 0.87 -12.54
C PHE A 19 2.65 0.19 -12.34
N ALA A 20 3.76 0.92 -12.49
CA ALA A 20 5.09 0.41 -12.18
C ALA A 20 5.42 0.48 -10.67
N SER A 21 4.54 -0.03 -9.81
CA SER A 21 4.88 -0.25 -8.40
C SER A 21 5.39 -1.68 -8.19
N SER A 22 6.46 -2.03 -8.90
CA SER A 22 7.34 -3.13 -8.49
C SER A 22 8.24 -2.63 -7.37
N LYS A 23 7.64 -2.26 -6.24
CA LYS A 23 8.37 -2.21 -4.97
C LYS A 23 7.97 -3.46 -4.25
N ASN A 24 8.92 -4.34 -4.00
CA ASN A 24 8.84 -5.41 -3.00
C ASN A 24 8.27 -4.79 -1.72
N ASN A 25 6.96 -4.85 -1.55
CA ASN A 25 6.29 -4.18 -0.45
C ASN A 25 6.49 -5.08 0.77
N THR A 26 7.63 -4.87 1.44
CA THR A 26 7.96 -5.54 2.69
C THR A 26 6.75 -5.44 3.62
N VAL A 27 6.19 -6.60 3.96
CA VAL A 27 4.97 -6.68 4.76
C VAL A 27 5.25 -6.07 6.12
N LYS A 28 4.57 -4.97 6.43
CA LYS A 28 4.64 -4.34 7.75
C LYS A 28 3.65 -5.03 8.68
N TYR A 29 4.07 -5.26 9.90
CA TYR A 29 3.22 -5.79 10.96
C TYR A 29 3.00 -4.71 12.03
N ILE A 30 1.92 -4.83 12.79
CA ILE A 30 1.53 -3.90 13.86
C ILE A 30 1.39 -4.73 15.14
N CYS A 31 2.03 -4.31 16.22
CA CYS A 31 1.90 -5.02 17.50
C CYS A 31 0.55 -4.75 18.17
N THR A 32 -0.02 -5.78 18.81
CA THR A 32 -1.33 -5.69 19.48
C THR A 32 -1.34 -4.76 20.70
N ASN A 33 -0.23 -4.67 21.46
CA ASN A 33 -0.20 -3.88 22.70
C ASN A 33 0.29 -2.45 22.46
N CYS A 34 1.44 -2.28 21.81
CA CYS A 34 2.06 -0.95 21.62
C CYS A 34 1.69 -0.27 20.29
N ALA A 35 0.91 -0.92 19.42
CA ALA A 35 0.50 -0.40 18.10
C ALA A 35 1.65 0.07 17.18
N THR A 36 2.91 -0.27 17.52
CA THR A 36 4.08 0.16 16.77
C THR A 36 4.23 -0.68 15.50
N PRO A 37 4.57 -0.07 14.35
CA PRO A 37 4.88 -0.81 13.14
C PRO A 37 6.22 -1.54 13.28
N VAL A 38 6.23 -2.84 12.99
CA VAL A 38 7.41 -3.70 12.99
C VAL A 38 7.61 -4.26 11.57
N SER A 39 8.82 -4.17 11.04
CA SER A 39 9.23 -4.84 9.81
C SER A 39 9.94 -6.14 10.16
N LEU A 40 9.36 -7.28 9.79
CA LEU A 40 9.97 -8.60 9.98
C LEU A 40 10.22 -9.24 8.61
N GLY A 41 11.39 -9.87 8.47
CA GLY A 41 11.71 -10.77 7.37
C GLY A 41 11.04 -12.14 7.53
N ARG A 42 11.17 -13.00 6.52
CA ARG A 42 10.52 -14.34 6.49
C ARG A 42 11.02 -15.29 7.59
N ASN A 43 12.28 -15.18 8.00
CA ASN A 43 12.92 -16.06 8.97
C ASN A 43 13.20 -15.36 10.32
N ASP A 44 12.71 -14.14 10.51
CA ASP A 44 12.92 -13.41 11.76
C ASP A 44 12.00 -13.92 12.87
N ALA A 45 12.46 -13.89 14.12
CA ALA A 45 11.65 -14.26 15.26
C ALA A 45 10.48 -13.29 15.43
N ILE A 46 9.27 -13.82 15.62
CA ILE A 46 8.05 -13.02 15.82
C ILE A 46 8.08 -12.38 17.21
N ARG A 47 8.66 -11.18 17.30
CA ARG A 47 8.77 -10.39 18.52
C ARG A 47 8.65 -8.91 18.19
N CYS A 48 7.94 -8.17 19.04
CA CYS A 48 7.94 -6.72 18.95
C CYS A 48 9.19 -6.13 19.63
N ASN A 49 9.90 -5.24 18.95
CA ASN A 49 11.14 -4.61 19.47
C ASN A 49 10.91 -3.68 20.66
N ALA A 50 9.69 -3.16 20.85
CA ALA A 50 9.39 -2.21 21.93
C ALA A 50 8.84 -2.87 23.20
N CYS A 51 8.02 -3.93 23.07
CA CYS A 51 7.31 -4.53 24.21
C CYS A 51 7.57 -6.03 24.43
N GLY A 52 8.28 -6.71 23.51
CA GLY A 52 8.59 -8.13 23.62
C GLY A 52 7.42 -9.10 23.40
N HIS A 53 6.18 -8.60 23.21
CA HIS A 53 5.04 -9.44 22.85
C HIS A 53 5.21 -10.07 21.47
N ARG A 54 4.61 -11.26 21.28
CA ARG A 54 4.75 -12.11 20.09
C ARG A 54 3.52 -12.11 19.17
N VAL A 55 2.51 -11.33 19.50
CA VAL A 55 1.29 -11.20 18.69
C VAL A 55 1.39 -9.93 17.85
N LEU A 56 1.33 -10.11 16.53
CA LEU A 56 1.44 -9.04 15.55
C LEU A 56 0.35 -9.22 14.48
N TYR A 57 -0.31 -8.13 14.12
CA TYR A 57 -1.27 -8.08 13.02
C TYR A 57 -0.59 -7.64 11.74
N LYS A 58 -1.06 -8.12 10.59
CA LYS A 58 -0.60 -7.62 9.28
C LYS A 58 -1.18 -6.22 9.05
N ALA A 59 -0.35 -5.29 8.59
CA ALA A 59 -0.81 -3.94 8.27
C ALA A 59 -1.80 -3.93 7.09
N ARG A 60 -2.72 -2.97 7.09
CA ARG A 60 -3.67 -2.72 5.99
C ARG A 60 -2.92 -2.48 4.68
N THR A 61 -3.47 -2.97 3.57
CA THR A 61 -2.98 -2.66 2.24
C THR A 61 -3.13 -1.16 1.94
N ARG A 62 -2.16 -0.58 1.23
CA ARG A 62 -2.27 0.79 0.71
C ARG A 62 -3.03 0.88 -0.62
N ARG A 63 -3.38 -0.27 -1.20
CA ARG A 63 -4.18 -0.35 -2.42
C ARG A 63 -5.61 0.04 -2.10
N MET A 64 -6.20 0.93 -2.90
CA MET A 64 -7.62 1.27 -2.80
C MET A 64 -8.46 0.01 -3.03
N VAL A 65 -9.50 -0.16 -2.21
CA VAL A 65 -10.48 -1.24 -2.34
C VAL A 65 -11.82 -0.58 -2.60
N GLN A 66 -12.49 -1.00 -3.68
CA GLN A 66 -13.83 -0.55 -4.04
C GLN A 66 -14.84 -1.55 -3.47
N PHE A 67 -15.85 -1.04 -2.78
CA PHE A 67 -16.97 -1.84 -2.27
C PHE A 67 -18.26 -1.43 -2.98
N GLU A 68 -19.18 -2.37 -3.17
CA GLU A 68 -20.56 -2.08 -3.61
C GLU A 68 -21.47 -1.92 -2.38
N ALA A 69 -22.43 -0.99 -2.45
CA ALA A 69 -23.35 -0.67 -1.34
C ALA A 69 -24.59 -1.58 -1.38
N ARG A 70 -24.37 -2.89 -1.37
CA ARG A 70 -25.44 -3.90 -1.27
C ARG A 70 -25.79 -4.21 0.17
#